data_AF-A0AAD8WUC1-F1
#
_entry.id   AF-A0AAD8WUC1-F1
#
_cell.length_a   1.000
_cell.length_b   1.000
_cell.length_c   1.000
_cell.angle_alpha   90.00
_cell.angle_beta   90.00
_cell.angle_gamma   90.00
#
_symmetry.space_group_name_H-M   'P 1'
#
loop_
_entity.id
_entity.type
_entity.pdbx_description
1 polymer ?
#
loop_
_entity_poly.entity_id
_entity_poly.type
_entity_poly.pdbx_seq_one_letter_code
_entity_poly.pdbx_strand_id
1 'polypeptide(L)'
;MLRRFRPGGTKVAGTWNARNSVMAAYRDEVDEIAKCFLGYEVKYVRRDDNIVADMLSKLGSGRKPIPPGIFLEHLRVPSVKGANPENPDLTVSPLRK
;
A
#
# COMPACT_ATOMS: atom_id res chain seq x y z
N MET A 1 -13.56 -29.20 3.50
CA MET A 1 -12.16 -29.44 3.10
C MET A 1 -11.32 -28.29 3.62
N LEU A 2 -10.74 -28.44 4.82
CA LEU A 2 -10.00 -27.40 5.54
C LEU A 2 -8.55 -27.39 5.02
N ARG A 3 -8.13 -26.36 4.28
CA ARG A 3 -6.73 -26.25 3.83
C ARG A 3 -5.89 -25.61 4.93
N ARG A 4 -5.11 -26.46 5.61
CA ARG A 4 -3.98 -26.04 6.46
C ARG A 4 -2.95 -25.29 5.62
N PHE A 5 -2.55 -24.12 6.10
CA PHE A 5 -1.46 -23.32 5.55
C PHE A 5 -0.13 -24.05 5.83
N ARG A 6 0.63 -24.38 4.78
CA ARG A 6 2.01 -24.88 4.91
C ARG A 6 2.97 -23.70 4.93
N PRO A 7 3.99 -23.68 5.81
CA PRO A 7 5.03 -22.67 5.78
C PRO A 7 5.90 -22.95 4.55
N GLY A 8 5.91 -22.00 3.62
CA GLY A 8 6.42 -22.16 2.24
C GLY A 8 5.41 -21.82 1.14
N GLY A 9 4.28 -21.19 1.49
CA GLY A 9 3.15 -20.94 0.60
C GLY A 9 3.15 -19.57 -0.09
N THR A 10 3.41 -19.61 -1.40
CA THR A 10 2.68 -18.90 -2.46
C THR A 10 2.40 -17.40 -2.30
N LYS A 11 3.20 -16.62 -3.03
CA LYS A 11 2.87 -15.37 -3.73
C LYS A 11 1.36 -15.21 -3.90
N VAL A 12 0.82 -14.05 -3.53
CA VAL A 12 -0.58 -13.67 -3.82
C VAL A 12 -0.90 -14.05 -5.25
N ALA A 13 -1.87 -14.95 -5.39
CA ALA A 13 -2.29 -15.51 -6.67
C ALA A 13 -2.98 -14.41 -7.50
N GLY A 14 -2.17 -13.58 -8.13
CA GLY A 14 -2.56 -12.57 -9.10
C GLY A 14 -1.32 -12.24 -9.92
N THR A 15 -1.35 -12.54 -11.21
CA THR A 15 -0.33 -12.17 -12.19
C THR A 15 -0.39 -10.67 -12.52
N TRP A 16 -0.54 -9.83 -11.49
CA TRP A 16 -0.49 -8.39 -11.66
C TRP A 16 0.98 -7.96 -11.74
N ASN A 17 1.41 -7.63 -12.96
CA ASN A 17 2.71 -7.03 -13.19
C ASN A 17 2.61 -5.53 -12.93
N ALA A 18 3.31 -5.04 -11.90
CA ALA A 18 3.47 -3.61 -11.70
C ALA A 18 4.30 -3.05 -12.87
N ARG A 19 3.63 -2.30 -13.76
CA ARG A 19 4.28 -1.72 -14.96
C ARG A 19 5.28 -0.60 -14.62
N ASN A 20 5.07 0.06 -13.49
CA ASN A 20 5.94 1.12 -12.97
C ASN A 20 6.87 0.53 -11.89
N SER A 21 8.15 0.88 -11.93
CA SER A 21 9.16 0.48 -10.93
C SER A 21 8.79 0.91 -9.51
N VAL A 22 8.13 2.06 -9.34
CA VAL A 22 7.67 2.53 -8.02
C VAL A 22 6.55 1.64 -7.49
N MET A 23 5.60 1.26 -8.35
CA MET A 23 4.51 0.33 -7.97
C MET A 23 5.03 -1.08 -7.68
N ALA A 24 6.13 -1.49 -8.32
CA ALA A 24 6.81 -2.73 -7.97
C ALA A 24 7.43 -2.65 -6.57
N ALA A 25 8.11 -1.53 -6.24
CA ALA A 25 8.67 -1.33 -4.91
C ALA A 25 7.61 -1.32 -3.80
N TYR A 26 6.45 -0.69 -4.02
CA TYR A 26 5.33 -0.74 -3.07
C TYR A 26 4.77 -2.15 -2.89
N ARG A 27 4.68 -2.92 -3.98
CA ARG A 27 4.26 -4.33 -3.90
C ARG A 27 5.24 -5.13 -3.05
N ASP A 28 6.54 -4.96 -3.27
CA ASP A 28 7.56 -5.69 -2.51
C ASP A 28 7.47 -5.36 -1.00
N GLU A 29 7.25 -4.09 -0.65
CA GLU A 29 7.04 -3.68 0.75
C GLU A 29 5.78 -4.31 1.36
N VAL A 30 4.67 -4.36 0.61
CA VAL A 30 3.45 -5.06 1.05
C VAL A 30 3.70 -6.55 1.22
N ASP A 31 4.48 -7.17 0.33
CA ASP A 31 4.86 -8.57 0.42
C ASP A 31 5.75 -8.82 1.67
N GLU A 32 6.63 -7.89 2.06
CA GLU A 32 7.39 -7.96 3.32
C GLU A 32 6.47 -7.87 4.56
N ILE A 33 5.57 -6.89 4.59
CA ILE A 33 4.60 -6.72 5.69
C ILE A 33 3.69 -7.95 5.79
N ALA A 34 3.28 -8.52 4.65
CA ALA A 34 2.44 -9.70 4.60
C ALA A 34 3.07 -10.94 5.26
N LYS A 35 4.41 -11.05 5.29
CA LYS A 35 5.11 -12.15 5.98
C LYS A 35 4.86 -12.17 7.49
N CYS A 36 4.47 -11.05 8.08
CA CYS A 36 4.10 -10.99 9.50
C CYS A 36 2.74 -11.65 9.78
N PHE A 37 1.95 -11.95 8.76
CA PHE A 37 0.66 -12.62 8.89
C PHE A 37 0.76 -14.08 8.45
N LEU A 38 -0.07 -14.94 9.04
CA LEU A 38 -0.17 -16.34 8.60
C LEU A 38 -0.66 -16.45 7.15
N GLY A 39 -1.37 -15.44 6.67
CA GLY A 39 -1.83 -15.28 5.30
C GLY A 39 -2.75 -14.06 5.20
N TYR A 40 -2.96 -13.54 3.99
CA TYR A 40 -3.89 -12.45 3.74
C TYR A 40 -4.68 -12.67 2.45
N GLU A 41 -5.85 -12.05 2.36
CA GLU A 41 -6.72 -12.08 1.19
C GLU A 41 -7.04 -10.64 0.78
N VAL A 42 -7.04 -10.36 -0.52
CA VAL A 42 -7.44 -9.07 -1.07
C VAL A 42 -8.76 -9.26 -1.82
N LYS A 43 -9.81 -8.55 -1.38
CA LYS A 43 -11.12 -8.54 -2.03
C LYS A 43 -11.35 -7.21 -2.69
N TYR A 44 -11.87 -7.25 -3.91
CA TYR A 44 -12.38 -6.05 -4.56
C TYR A 44 -13.67 -5.62 -3.86
N VAL A 45 -13.70 -4.36 -3.40
CA VAL A 45 -14.88 -3.70 -2.84
C VAL A 45 -15.23 -2.53 -3.74
N ARG A 46 -16.50 -2.41 -4.13
CA ARG A 46 -16.96 -1.29 -4.97
C ARG A 46 -16.75 0.04 -4.23
N ARG A 47 -16.54 1.12 -4.98
CA ARG A 47 -16.29 2.43 -4.37
C ARG A 47 -17.45 2.89 -3.47
N ASP A 48 -18.67 2.63 -3.90
CA ASP A 48 -19.90 2.97 -3.16
C ASP A 48 -20.01 2.22 -1.82
N ASP A 49 -19.36 1.05 -1.71
CA ASP A 49 -19.36 0.23 -0.50
C ASP A 49 -18.14 0.52 0.41
N ASN A 50 -17.11 1.21 -0.11
CA ASN A 50 -15.87 1.53 0.62
C ASN A 50 -15.88 2.98 1.19
N ILE A 51 -17.05 3.39 1.70
CA ILE A 51 -17.34 4.77 2.10
C ILE A 51 -16.35 5.27 3.16
N VAL A 52 -16.05 4.47 4.17
CA VAL A 52 -15.18 4.88 5.28
C VAL A 52 -13.76 5.18 4.81
N ALA A 53 -13.17 4.31 3.98
CA ALA A 53 -11.82 4.55 3.46
C ALA A 53 -11.79 5.75 2.48
N ASP A 54 -12.83 5.93 1.67
CA ASP A 54 -12.97 7.11 0.80
C ASP A 54 -13.06 8.41 1.61
N MET A 55 -13.84 8.43 2.69
CA MET A 55 -13.95 9.59 3.60
C MET A 55 -12.60 9.93 4.23
N LEU A 56 -11.86 8.93 4.73
CA LEU A 56 -10.53 9.14 5.32
C LEU A 56 -9.53 9.65 4.28
N SER A 57 -9.55 9.11 3.06
CA SER A 57 -8.69 9.57 1.97
C SER A 57 -8.97 11.04 1.60
N LYS A 58 -10.24 11.43 1.52
CA LYS A 58 -10.66 12.83 1.29
C LYS A 58 -10.24 13.76 2.44
N LEU A 59 -10.33 13.29 3.68
CA LEU A 59 -9.89 14.05 4.87
C LEU A 59 -8.39 14.33 4.80
N GLY A 60 -7.57 13.30 4.51
CA GLY A 60 -6.13 13.42 4.38
C GLY A 60 -5.69 14.29 3.21
N SER A 61 -6.30 14.09 2.03
CA SER A 61 -6.02 14.90 0.84
C SER A 61 -6.35 16.39 1.03
N GLY A 62 -7.46 16.68 1.72
CA GLY A 62 -7.86 18.05 2.06
C GLY A 62 -7.13 18.66 3.26
N ARG A 63 -6.20 17.92 3.91
CA ARG A 63 -5.50 18.32 5.14
C ARG A 63 -6.45 18.90 6.20
N LYS A 64 -7.64 18.30 6.32
CA LYS A 64 -8.69 18.72 7.26
C LYS A 64 -8.34 18.29 8.70
N PRO A 65 -8.90 18.95 9.73
CA PRO A 65 -8.69 18.54 11.11
C PRO A 65 -9.15 17.10 11.33
N ILE A 66 -8.32 16.33 12.04
CA ILE A 66 -8.56 14.91 12.30
C ILE A 66 -9.61 14.80 13.41
N PRO A 67 -10.70 14.03 13.22
CA PRO A 67 -11.64 13.73 14.28
C PRO A 67 -10.98 13.07 15.50
N PRO A 68 -11.52 13.28 16.72
CA PRO A 68 -11.01 12.61 17.92
C PRO A 68 -11.11 11.08 17.79
N GLY A 69 -10.08 10.37 18.25
CA GLY A 69 -10.00 8.91 18.17
C GLY A 69 -9.40 8.35 16.87
N ILE A 70 -9.00 9.21 15.92
CA ILE A 70 -8.31 8.80 14.69
C ILE A 70 -6.82 9.15 14.80
N PHE A 71 -5.94 8.17 14.56
CA PHE A 71 -4.51 8.38 14.52
C PHE A 71 -4.08 8.89 13.14
N LEU A 72 -3.26 9.94 13.10
CA LEU A 72 -2.61 10.41 11.87
C LEU A 72 -1.10 10.31 12.00
N GLU A 73 -0.52 9.50 11.12
CA GLU A 73 0.92 9.45 10.92
C GLU A 73 1.34 10.37 9.77
N HIS A 74 2.33 11.23 10.02
CA HIS A 74 2.90 12.10 8.99
C HIS A 74 4.21 11.51 8.49
N LEU A 75 4.16 10.84 7.33
CA LEU A 75 5.34 10.33 6.64
C LEU A 75 6.05 11.49 5.92
N ARG A 76 7.20 11.93 6.44
CA ARG A 76 8.06 12.94 5.78
C ARG A 76 9.01 12.34 4.73
N VAL A 77 9.19 11.03 4.78
CA VAL A 77 10.02 10.26 3.86
C VAL A 77 9.09 9.23 3.19
N PRO A 78 9.22 8.99 1.87
CA PRO A 78 8.45 7.96 1.19
C PRO A 78 8.68 6.58 1.80
N SER A 79 7.63 5.75 1.85
CA SER A 79 7.73 4.38 2.37
C SER A 79 8.60 3.47 1.51
N VAL A 80 8.80 3.81 0.23
CA VAL A 80 9.65 3.04 -0.70
C VAL A 80 10.71 3.92 -1.35
N LYS A 81 11.88 3.32 -1.61
CA LYS A 81 12.99 4.01 -2.28
C LYS A 81 12.60 4.36 -3.72
N GLY A 82 12.97 5.56 -4.15
CA GLY A 82 12.74 6.02 -5.54
C GLY A 82 11.36 6.62 -5.81
N ALA A 83 10.43 6.58 -4.84
CA ALA A 83 9.21 7.37 -4.89
C ALA A 83 9.53 8.84 -4.56
N ASN A 84 8.99 9.77 -5.34
CA ASN A 84 9.04 11.18 -4.99
C ASN A 84 7.88 11.51 -4.02
N PRO A 85 8.16 12.15 -2.85
CA PRO A 85 7.14 12.48 -1.85
C PRO A 85 6.07 13.48 -2.33
N GLU A 86 6.36 14.29 -3.35
CA GLU A 86 5.40 15.22 -3.95
C GLU A 86 4.64 14.62 -5.13
N ASN A 87 5.25 13.64 -5.81
CA ASN A 87 4.63 12.96 -6.94
C ASN A 87 5.12 11.50 -7.05
N PRO A 88 4.37 10.51 -6.51
CA PRO A 88 4.80 9.12 -6.48
C PRO A 88 4.88 8.47 -7.88
N ASP A 89 4.29 9.07 -8.92
CA ASP A 89 4.41 8.58 -10.30
C ASP A 89 5.73 9.00 -10.98
N LEU A 90 6.46 9.97 -10.40
CA LEU A 90 7.77 10.37 -10.91
C LEU A 90 8.87 9.58 -10.20
N THR A 91 9.62 8.79 -10.97
CA THR A 91 10.85 8.13 -10.48
C THR A 91 11.89 9.20 -10.17
N VAL A 92 12.35 9.30 -8.92
CA VAL A 92 13.52 10.15 -8.62
C VAL A 92 14.76 9.44 -9.16
N SER A 93 15.22 9.85 -10.33
CA SER A 93 16.51 9.40 -10.87
C SER A 93 17.61 9.76 -9.87
N PRO A 94 18.57 8.85 -9.57
CA PRO A 94 19.68 9.19 -8.69
C PRO A 94 20.46 10.36 -9.27
N LEU A 95 20.65 11.41 -8.46
CA LEU A 95 21.52 12.53 -8.80
C LEU A 95 22.93 11.95 -9.09
N ARG A 96 23.38 12.03 -10.35
CA ARG A 96 24.76 11.65 -10.71
C ARG A 96 25.71 12.53 -9.89
N LYS A 97 26.50 11.89 -9.03
CA LYS A 97 27.73 12.47 -8.46
C LYS A 97 28.91 11.94 -9.25
#